data_AF-A0A517S8W3-F1
#
_entry.id   AF-A0A517S8W3-F1
#
_cell.length_a   1.000
_cell.length_b   1.000
_cell.length_c   1.000
_cell.angle_alpha   90.00
_cell.angle_beta   90.00
_cell.angle_gamma   90.00
#
_symmetry.space_group_name_H-M   'P 1'
#
loop_
_entity.id
_entity.type
_entity.pdbx_description
1 polymer ?
#
loop_
_entity_poly.entity_id
_entity_poly.type
_entity_poly.pdbx_seq_one_letter_code
_entity_poly.pdbx_strand_id
1 'polypeptide(L)'
;MHTLSKVCLVLALLLGMGGAYLTTQVAKKRNAIAETIVAEKKKRDDNIKQIASLKITRGKEVDELDRLMSEWGRQWTTKGQTDKMIGAILLNIGAPQGFGIQPPNRGDQPVYIFHLDPAGTSRFLGEFIVSPGAQQQSVVRLNRRPYPQELESWPVDGEFRVRERIPPGVRAIFHDLVTNQSIADQIVINETAKLQIQDNHIAASQKTLDRRLAELNGDPAAPQTADREIVSGLVDTIRVEEAERNAVLKDVDALRRSLSDHYARLERVLAENRQAIEAMSAGTETAASTRPQAN
;
A
#
# COMPACT_ATOMS: atom_id res chain seq x y z
N MET A 1 18.66 -124.74 -21.73
CA MET A 1 19.07 -123.78 -20.68
C MET A 1 19.36 -122.35 -21.17
N HIS A 2 19.35 -122.04 -22.48
CA HIS A 2 19.68 -120.70 -22.99
C HIS A 2 18.52 -119.69 -23.12
N THR A 3 17.26 -120.14 -23.16
CA THR A 3 16.10 -119.26 -23.39
C THR A 3 15.67 -118.53 -22.12
N LEU A 4 15.60 -119.23 -20.98
CA LEU A 4 15.20 -118.65 -19.70
C LEU A 4 16.18 -117.58 -19.19
N SER A 5 17.48 -117.79 -19.37
CA SER A 5 18.52 -116.79 -19.04
C SER A 5 18.42 -115.52 -19.90
N LYS A 6 18.13 -115.65 -21.21
CA LYS A 6 17.90 -114.50 -22.10
C LYS A 6 16.65 -113.72 -21.73
N VAL A 7 15.56 -114.40 -21.38
CA VAL A 7 14.32 -113.76 -20.92
C VAL A 7 14.55 -113.02 -19.59
N CYS A 8 15.24 -113.63 -18.62
CA CYS A 8 15.58 -112.97 -17.37
C CYS A 8 16.50 -111.74 -17.57
N LEU A 9 17.45 -111.81 -18.51
CA LEU A 9 18.37 -110.70 -18.80
C LEU A 9 17.63 -109.52 -19.45
N VAL A 10 16.73 -109.78 -20.40
CA VAL A 10 15.88 -108.73 -21.01
C VAL A 10 14.96 -108.09 -19.97
N LEU A 11 14.37 -108.89 -19.07
CA LEU A 11 13.51 -108.38 -18.01
C LEU A 11 14.29 -107.53 -17.00
N ALA A 12 15.50 -107.95 -16.62
CA ALA A 12 16.39 -107.17 -15.76
C ALA A 12 16.81 -105.84 -16.42
N LEU A 13 17.03 -105.83 -17.74
CA LEU A 13 17.40 -104.64 -18.50
C LEU A 13 16.22 -103.64 -18.59
N LEU A 14 15.00 -104.13 -18.84
CA LEU A 14 13.78 -103.32 -18.84
C LEU A 14 13.47 -102.75 -17.44
N LEU A 15 13.63 -103.55 -16.37
CA LEU A 15 13.49 -103.09 -15.00
C LEU A 15 14.57 -102.06 -14.62
N GLY A 16 15.81 -102.25 -15.09
CA GLY A 16 16.90 -101.29 -14.91
C GLY A 16 16.63 -99.94 -15.60
N MET A 17 16.16 -99.97 -16.85
CA MET A 17 15.77 -98.75 -17.59
C MET A 17 14.55 -98.06 -16.96
N GLY A 18 13.55 -98.84 -16.52
CA GLY A 18 12.39 -98.32 -15.80
C GLY A 18 12.77 -97.68 -14.46
N GLY A 19 13.68 -98.29 -13.71
CA GLY A 19 14.25 -97.74 -12.47
C GLY A 19 15.02 -96.43 -12.71
N ALA A 20 15.86 -96.37 -13.75
CA ALA A 20 16.58 -95.15 -14.13
C ALA A 20 15.64 -94.02 -14.58
N TYR A 21 14.56 -94.33 -15.31
CA TYR A 21 13.55 -93.35 -15.69
C TYR A 21 12.75 -92.83 -14.48
N LEU A 22 12.33 -93.70 -13.57
CA LEU A 22 11.62 -93.28 -12.36
C LEU A 22 12.51 -92.44 -11.44
N THR A 23 13.77 -92.83 -11.24
CA THR A 23 14.73 -92.07 -10.43
C THR A 23 15.02 -90.69 -11.03
N THR A 24 15.14 -90.56 -12.34
CA THR A 24 15.30 -89.25 -13.01
C THR A 24 14.04 -88.38 -12.89
N GLN A 25 12.83 -88.95 -13.01
CA GLN A 25 11.59 -88.20 -12.80
C GLN A 25 11.40 -87.76 -11.35
N VAL A 26 11.75 -88.62 -10.39
CA VAL A 26 11.76 -88.28 -8.96
C VAL A 26 12.78 -87.19 -8.67
N ALA A 27 13.99 -87.26 -9.25
CA ALA A 27 15.01 -86.22 -9.13
C ALA A 27 14.54 -84.87 -9.71
N LYS A 28 13.90 -84.89 -10.89
CA LYS A 28 13.30 -83.67 -11.50
C LYS A 28 12.22 -83.06 -10.62
N LYS A 29 11.29 -83.86 -10.09
CA LYS A 29 10.27 -83.36 -9.15
C LYS A 29 10.89 -82.82 -7.87
N ARG A 30 11.91 -83.48 -7.32
CA ARG A 30 12.60 -83.01 -6.11
C ARG A 30 13.31 -81.67 -6.34
N ASN A 31 13.95 -81.50 -7.49
CA ASN A 31 14.60 -80.24 -7.86
C ASN A 31 13.58 -79.13 -8.11
N ALA A 32 12.47 -79.41 -8.80
CA ALA A 32 11.39 -78.44 -9.00
C ALA A 32 10.77 -78.00 -7.66
N ILE A 33 10.53 -78.93 -6.73
CA ILE A 33 10.06 -78.60 -5.38
C ILE A 33 11.11 -77.80 -4.60
N ALA A 34 12.40 -78.12 -4.74
CA ALA A 34 13.47 -77.35 -4.10
C ALA A 34 13.53 -75.90 -4.64
N GLU A 35 13.38 -75.71 -5.96
CA GLU A 35 13.33 -74.39 -6.59
C GLU A 35 12.12 -73.58 -6.13
N THR A 36 10.93 -74.18 -6.05
CA THR A 36 9.74 -73.47 -5.54
C THR A 36 9.90 -73.11 -4.07
N ILE A 37 10.46 -73.99 -3.23
CA ILE A 37 10.74 -73.69 -1.82
C ILE A 37 11.73 -72.53 -1.69
N VAL A 38 12.80 -72.49 -2.51
CA VAL A 38 13.78 -71.39 -2.49
C VAL A 38 13.14 -70.08 -2.95
N ALA A 39 12.35 -70.10 -4.02
CA ALA A 39 11.65 -68.93 -4.53
C ALA A 39 10.63 -68.39 -3.51
N GLU A 40 9.85 -69.26 -2.87
CA GLU A 40 8.92 -68.89 -1.81
C GLU A 40 9.64 -68.34 -0.57
N LYS A 41 10.75 -68.96 -0.15
CA LYS A 41 11.57 -68.43 0.95
C LYS A 41 12.07 -67.03 0.64
N LYS A 42 12.63 -66.81 -0.55
CA LYS A 42 13.08 -65.47 -0.98
C LYS A 42 11.94 -64.46 -0.97
N LYS A 43 10.76 -64.82 -1.50
CA LYS A 43 9.57 -63.96 -1.49
C LYS A 43 9.12 -63.64 -0.06
N ARG A 44 9.17 -64.61 0.87
CA ARG A 44 8.87 -64.38 2.29
C ARG A 44 9.87 -63.41 2.90
N ASP A 45 11.17 -63.60 2.68
CA ASP A 45 12.21 -62.72 3.21
C ASP A 45 12.09 -61.28 2.66
N ASP A 46 11.80 -61.14 1.37
CA ASP A 46 11.56 -59.84 0.73
C ASP A 46 10.30 -59.17 1.28
N ASN A 47 9.20 -59.93 1.45
CA ASN A 47 7.99 -59.43 2.08
C ASN A 47 8.23 -59.00 3.54
N ILE A 48 9.02 -59.76 4.31
CA ILE A 48 9.39 -59.40 5.69
C ILE A 48 10.15 -58.08 5.71
N LYS A 49 11.11 -57.89 4.80
CA LYS A 49 11.85 -56.63 4.66
C LYS A 49 10.94 -55.45 4.28
N GLN A 50 10.02 -55.65 3.33
CA GLN A 50 9.05 -54.62 2.94
C GLN A 50 8.10 -54.25 4.08
N ILE A 51 7.60 -55.23 4.83
CA ILE A 51 6.76 -54.98 6.01
C ILE A 51 7.55 -54.21 7.07
N ALA A 52 8.82 -54.54 7.29
CA ALA A 52 9.68 -53.82 8.22
C ALA A 52 9.89 -52.36 7.79
N SER A 53 10.18 -52.10 6.51
CA SER A 53 10.34 -50.73 6.01
C SER A 53 9.04 -49.92 6.09
N LEU A 54 7.89 -50.53 5.74
CA LEU A 54 6.59 -49.87 5.82
C LEU A 54 6.20 -49.54 7.27
N LYS A 55 6.52 -50.41 8.24
CA LYS A 55 6.32 -50.13 9.66
C LYS A 55 7.14 -48.94 10.13
N ILE A 56 8.38 -48.81 9.67
CA ILE A 56 9.24 -47.67 9.99
C ILE A 56 8.66 -46.38 9.38
N THR A 57 8.25 -46.41 8.11
CA THR A 57 7.64 -45.24 7.46
C THR A 57 6.35 -44.82 8.15
N ARG A 58 5.45 -45.78 8.44
CA ARG A 58 4.22 -45.50 9.19
C ARG A 58 4.52 -44.92 10.57
N GLY A 59 5.52 -45.43 11.28
CA GLY A 59 5.94 -44.88 12.58
C GLY A 59 6.34 -43.42 12.45
N LYS A 60 7.19 -43.09 11.48
CA LYS A 60 7.61 -41.70 11.21
C LYS A 60 6.46 -40.78 10.83
N GLU A 61 5.54 -41.25 9.97
CA GLU A 61 4.38 -40.45 9.56
C GLU A 61 3.40 -40.23 10.72
N VAL A 62 3.22 -41.23 11.59
CA VAL A 62 2.43 -41.07 12.83
C VAL A 62 3.10 -40.09 13.78
N ASP A 63 4.41 -40.21 14.00
CA ASP A 63 5.17 -39.29 14.84
C ASP A 63 5.11 -37.85 14.30
N GLU A 64 5.19 -37.69 12.98
CA GLU A 64 5.07 -36.39 12.32
C GLU A 64 3.65 -35.83 12.41
N LEU A 65 2.63 -36.67 12.22
CA LEU A 65 1.23 -36.29 12.40
C LEU A 65 0.96 -35.88 13.85
N ASP A 66 1.46 -36.64 14.82
CA ASP A 66 1.32 -36.35 16.25
C ASP A 66 2.04 -35.05 16.61
N ARG A 67 3.24 -34.82 16.06
CA ARG A 67 3.96 -33.56 16.20
C ARG A 67 3.14 -32.40 15.64
N LEU A 68 2.65 -32.51 14.41
CA LEU A 68 1.83 -31.49 13.78
C LEU A 68 0.56 -31.24 14.59
N MET A 69 -0.17 -32.30 14.98
CA MET A 69 -1.39 -32.18 15.80
C MET A 69 -1.13 -31.54 17.17
N SER A 70 0.01 -31.87 17.80
CA SER A 70 0.44 -31.28 19.07
C SER A 70 0.71 -29.77 18.96
N GLU A 71 1.23 -29.30 17.82
CA GLU A 71 1.47 -27.87 17.57
C GLU A 71 0.17 -27.04 17.53
N TRP A 72 -0.93 -27.61 17.05
CA TRP A 72 -2.24 -26.95 17.01
C TRP A 72 -2.96 -26.89 18.37
N GLY A 73 -2.42 -27.56 19.39
CA GLY A 73 -3.01 -27.61 20.72
C GLY A 73 -4.43 -28.20 20.74
N ARG A 74 -5.19 -27.87 21.78
CA ARG A 74 -6.58 -28.34 21.92
C ARG A 74 -7.49 -27.68 20.88
N GLN A 75 -8.42 -28.48 20.37
CA GLN A 75 -9.49 -28.03 19.48
C GLN A 75 -10.84 -28.18 20.18
N TRP A 76 -11.69 -27.18 19.99
CA TRP A 76 -13.11 -27.25 20.29
C TRP A 76 -13.92 -26.94 19.04
N THR A 77 -15.08 -27.56 18.92
CA THR A 77 -16.04 -27.26 17.86
C THR A 77 -17.39 -27.04 18.51
N THR A 78 -17.96 -25.86 18.30
CA THR A 78 -19.18 -25.44 18.98
C THR A 78 -19.97 -24.48 18.12
N LYS A 79 -21.27 -24.38 18.38
CA LYS A 79 -22.11 -23.34 17.78
C LYS A 79 -21.91 -22.02 18.54
N GLY A 80 -22.02 -20.92 17.82
CA GLY A 80 -21.92 -19.59 18.41
C GLY A 80 -22.73 -18.54 17.67
N GLN A 81 -22.74 -17.34 18.25
CA GLN A 81 -23.35 -16.15 17.68
C GLN A 81 -22.35 -15.01 17.71
N THR A 82 -22.18 -14.30 16.59
CA THR A 82 -21.28 -13.14 16.54
C THR A 82 -22.02 -11.88 16.93
N ASP A 83 -21.41 -11.10 17.81
CA ASP A 83 -21.79 -9.71 18.06
C ASP A 83 -20.87 -8.80 17.23
N LYS A 84 -21.42 -8.32 16.11
CA LYS A 84 -20.74 -7.44 15.17
C LYS A 84 -20.48 -6.04 15.74
N MET A 85 -21.22 -5.61 16.76
CA MET A 85 -21.09 -4.25 17.31
C MET A 85 -19.81 -4.11 18.13
N ILE A 86 -19.45 -5.15 18.89
CA ILE A 86 -18.31 -5.13 19.80
C ILE A 86 -17.16 -6.04 19.35
N GLY A 87 -17.29 -6.70 18.19
CA GLY A 87 -16.29 -7.64 17.69
C GLY A 87 -16.11 -8.84 18.63
N ALA A 88 -17.22 -9.37 19.13
CA ALA A 88 -17.22 -10.52 20.03
C ALA A 88 -17.97 -11.70 19.42
N ILE A 89 -17.71 -12.89 19.93
CA ILE A 89 -18.45 -14.11 19.59
C ILE A 89 -18.87 -14.76 20.89
N LEU A 90 -20.15 -15.07 21.02
CA LEU A 90 -20.68 -15.91 22.08
C LEU A 90 -20.56 -17.35 21.64
N LEU A 91 -19.72 -18.13 22.31
CA LEU A 91 -19.52 -19.54 22.03
C LEU A 91 -20.26 -20.39 23.05
N ASN A 92 -20.96 -21.42 22.59
CA ASN A 92 -21.63 -22.40 23.46
C ASN A 92 -20.65 -23.43 24.02
N ILE A 93 -19.60 -22.94 24.68
CA ILE A 93 -18.60 -23.73 25.36
C ILE A 93 -18.06 -22.96 26.56
N GLY A 94 -17.77 -23.65 27.66
CA GLY A 94 -17.25 -23.02 28.88
C GLY A 94 -16.28 -23.91 29.64
N ALA A 95 -16.12 -23.59 30.92
CA ALA A 95 -15.17 -24.25 31.82
C ALA A 95 -15.35 -25.79 31.92
N PRO A 96 -16.56 -26.38 31.90
CA PRO A 96 -16.73 -27.84 31.95
C PRO A 96 -16.03 -28.59 30.80
N GLN A 97 -15.88 -27.95 29.64
CA GLN A 97 -15.18 -28.51 28.48
C GLN A 97 -13.69 -28.14 28.44
N GLY A 98 -13.17 -27.54 29.51
CA GLY A 98 -11.80 -27.06 29.60
C GLY A 98 -11.51 -25.79 28.80
N PHE A 99 -12.54 -25.09 28.32
CA PHE A 99 -12.39 -23.82 27.59
C PHE A 99 -12.52 -22.63 28.56
N GLY A 100 -11.69 -21.60 28.39
CA GLY A 100 -11.71 -20.42 29.26
C GLY A 100 -11.17 -20.63 30.67
N ILE A 101 -10.58 -21.81 30.98
CA ILE A 101 -9.85 -22.02 32.24
C ILE A 101 -8.48 -21.38 32.10
N GLN A 102 -8.33 -20.15 32.62
CA GLN A 102 -7.03 -19.51 32.74
C GLN A 102 -6.30 -20.01 34.00
N PRO A 103 -5.04 -20.46 33.91
CA PRO A 103 -4.24 -20.77 35.09
C PRO A 103 -4.04 -19.52 35.95
N PRO A 104 -4.07 -19.63 37.29
CA PRO A 104 -3.69 -18.51 38.14
C PRO A 104 -2.27 -18.06 37.79
N ASN A 105 -2.07 -16.76 37.54
CA ASN A 105 -0.83 -16.11 37.10
C ASN A 105 -0.44 -16.20 35.61
N ARG A 106 -1.33 -16.65 34.72
CA ARG A 106 -1.11 -16.50 33.27
C ARG A 106 -1.95 -15.33 32.74
N GLY A 107 -1.33 -14.45 31.95
CA GLY A 107 -2.08 -13.41 31.23
C GLY A 107 -3.10 -14.01 30.26
N ASP A 108 -3.99 -13.16 29.76
CA ASP A 108 -5.02 -13.54 28.78
C ASP A 108 -4.41 -14.32 27.61
N GLN A 109 -4.70 -15.62 27.56
CA GLN A 109 -4.18 -16.47 26.50
C GLN A 109 -5.08 -16.33 25.26
N PRO A 110 -4.51 -15.93 24.10
CA PRO A 110 -5.30 -15.81 22.91
C PRO A 110 -5.76 -17.18 22.40
N VAL A 111 -6.97 -17.21 21.86
CA VAL A 111 -7.56 -18.34 21.16
C VAL A 111 -7.81 -17.96 19.71
N TYR A 112 -7.71 -18.94 18.83
CA TYR A 112 -7.83 -18.75 17.39
C TYR A 112 -9.14 -19.34 16.90
N ILE A 113 -9.94 -18.52 16.21
CA ILE A 113 -11.30 -18.91 15.82
C ILE A 113 -11.40 -19.02 14.31
N PHE A 114 -12.00 -20.12 13.89
CA PHE A 114 -12.32 -20.41 12.50
C PHE A 114 -13.82 -20.63 12.40
N HIS A 115 -14.47 -19.96 11.44
CA HIS A 115 -15.82 -20.31 11.06
C HIS A 115 -15.80 -21.54 10.15
N LEU A 116 -16.75 -22.45 10.35
CA LEU A 116 -16.97 -23.60 9.48
C LEU A 116 -18.17 -23.30 8.58
N ASP A 117 -17.91 -23.20 7.29
CA ASP A 117 -18.96 -23.02 6.29
C ASP A 117 -19.74 -24.35 6.12
N PRO A 118 -21.00 -24.32 5.66
CA PRO A 118 -21.78 -25.54 5.38
C PRO A 118 -21.12 -26.49 4.36
N ALA A 119 -20.25 -25.98 3.50
CA ALA A 119 -19.47 -26.75 2.53
C ALA A 119 -18.29 -27.51 3.16
N GLY A 120 -18.04 -27.34 4.47
CA GLY A 120 -16.92 -27.95 5.19
C GLY A 120 -15.60 -27.19 5.08
N THR A 121 -15.59 -26.03 4.42
CA THR A 121 -14.44 -25.11 4.41
C THR A 121 -14.35 -24.35 5.73
N SER A 122 -13.12 -24.05 6.17
CA SER A 122 -12.88 -23.27 7.37
C SER A 122 -12.26 -21.92 7.03
N ARG A 123 -12.89 -20.82 7.47
CA ARG A 123 -12.38 -19.46 7.33
C ARG A 123 -11.86 -18.94 8.66
N PHE A 124 -10.62 -18.45 8.67
CA PHE A 124 -10.04 -17.83 9.86
C PHE A 124 -10.70 -16.47 10.13
N LEU A 125 -11.19 -16.27 11.36
CA LEU A 125 -11.80 -15.01 11.78
C LEU A 125 -10.83 -14.11 12.55
N GLY A 126 -9.84 -14.70 13.22
CA GLY A 126 -8.84 -13.93 13.95
C GLY A 126 -8.41 -14.54 15.28
N GLU A 127 -7.68 -13.71 16.02
CA GLU A 127 -7.22 -13.97 17.36
C GLU A 127 -8.12 -13.28 18.38
N PHE A 128 -8.62 -14.04 19.36
CA PHE A 128 -9.56 -13.57 20.34
C PHE A 128 -9.05 -13.83 21.76
N ILE A 129 -9.46 -12.97 22.69
CA ILE A 129 -9.27 -13.15 24.12
C ILE A 129 -10.57 -13.68 24.71
N VAL A 130 -10.47 -14.75 25.50
CA VAL A 130 -11.62 -15.27 26.25
C VAL A 130 -11.92 -14.33 27.40
N SER A 131 -13.11 -13.72 27.38
CA SER A 131 -13.58 -12.90 28.48
C SER A 131 -14.08 -13.80 29.61
N PRO A 132 -13.73 -13.51 30.88
CA PRO A 132 -14.27 -14.24 32.01
C PRO A 132 -15.78 -13.91 32.12
N GLY A 133 -16.66 -14.89 31.90
CA GLY A 133 -18.08 -14.55 31.69
C GLY A 133 -19.15 -15.57 32.04
N ALA A 134 -18.99 -16.87 31.77
CA ALA A 134 -20.03 -17.85 32.13
C ALA A 134 -19.50 -19.28 32.21
N GLN A 135 -20.16 -20.13 33.03
CA GLN A 135 -19.76 -21.53 33.21
C GLN A 135 -20.05 -22.37 31.96
N GLN A 136 -21.13 -22.09 31.22
CA GLN A 136 -21.55 -22.91 30.07
C GLN A 136 -21.30 -22.25 28.71
N GLN A 137 -21.12 -20.93 28.70
CA GLN A 137 -20.87 -20.14 27.49
C GLN A 137 -19.67 -19.23 27.74
N SER A 138 -18.92 -18.94 26.70
CA SER A 138 -17.77 -18.05 26.78
C SER A 138 -17.92 -16.96 25.74
N VAL A 139 -17.73 -15.73 26.18
CA VAL A 139 -17.63 -14.58 25.29
C VAL A 139 -16.17 -14.42 24.93
N VAL A 140 -15.87 -14.44 23.64
CA VAL A 140 -14.54 -14.19 23.11
C VAL A 140 -14.56 -12.85 22.40
N ARG A 141 -13.60 -11.99 22.67
CA ARG A 141 -13.48 -10.66 22.04
C ARG A 141 -12.23 -10.60 21.19
N LEU A 142 -12.32 -9.99 20.02
CA LEU A 142 -11.15 -9.82 19.15
C LEU A 142 -10.00 -9.14 19.91
N ASN A 143 -8.79 -9.70 19.81
CA ASN A 143 -7.61 -9.17 20.52
C ASN A 143 -7.16 -7.82 19.93
N ARG A 144 -7.44 -7.61 18.64
CA ARG A 144 -7.14 -6.36 17.93
C ARG A 144 -8.41 -5.58 17.62
N ARG A 145 -8.24 -4.33 17.17
CA ARG A 145 -9.33 -3.60 16.54
C ARG A 145 -9.72 -4.29 15.22
N PRO A 146 -11.03 -4.41 14.92
CA PRO A 146 -11.47 -4.96 13.65
C PRO A 146 -11.07 -4.04 12.50
N TYR A 147 -10.76 -4.63 11.35
CA TYR A 147 -10.51 -3.89 10.13
C TYR A 147 -11.81 -3.33 9.55
N PRO A 148 -11.74 -2.28 8.69
CA PRO A 148 -12.91 -1.82 7.94
C PRO A 148 -13.60 -2.98 7.22
N GLN A 149 -14.93 -3.09 7.35
CA GLN A 149 -15.77 -4.13 6.72
C GLN A 149 -15.51 -5.58 7.19
N GLU A 150 -14.56 -5.82 8.11
CA GLU A 150 -14.27 -7.19 8.58
C GLU A 150 -15.48 -7.80 9.30
N LEU A 151 -16.09 -7.06 10.22
CA LEU A 151 -17.24 -7.51 11.02
C LEU A 151 -18.48 -7.77 10.15
N GLU A 152 -18.61 -7.06 9.02
CA GLU A 152 -19.72 -7.27 8.08
C GLU A 152 -19.63 -8.67 7.46
N SER A 153 -18.41 -9.11 7.14
CA SER A 153 -18.13 -10.43 6.58
C SER A 153 -18.32 -11.59 7.55
N TRP A 154 -18.47 -11.32 8.85
CA TRP A 154 -18.65 -12.37 9.86
C TRP A 154 -20.06 -12.99 9.79
N PRO A 155 -20.18 -14.30 9.97
CA PRO A 155 -21.47 -15.00 9.99
C PRO A 155 -22.20 -14.67 11.28
N VAL A 156 -23.50 -14.35 11.23
CA VAL A 156 -24.28 -13.97 12.43
C VAL A 156 -24.35 -15.14 13.42
N ASP A 157 -24.59 -16.33 12.91
CA ASP A 157 -24.65 -17.59 13.62
C ASP A 157 -23.93 -18.68 12.82
N GLY A 158 -23.42 -19.70 13.50
CA GLY A 158 -22.74 -20.79 12.82
C GLY A 158 -21.97 -21.72 13.73
N GLU A 159 -21.29 -22.67 13.11
CA GLU A 159 -20.35 -23.54 13.79
C GLU A 159 -18.94 -22.93 13.72
N PHE A 160 -18.27 -22.95 14.86
CA PHE A 160 -16.94 -22.39 15.03
C PHE A 160 -16.00 -23.46 15.54
N ARG A 161 -14.82 -23.52 14.91
CA ARG A 161 -13.69 -24.28 15.40
C ARG A 161 -12.77 -23.33 16.15
N VAL A 162 -12.54 -23.63 17.42
CA VAL A 162 -11.66 -22.85 18.29
C VAL A 162 -10.40 -23.66 18.55
N ARG A 163 -9.24 -23.02 18.42
CA ARG A 163 -7.93 -23.62 18.64
C ARG A 163 -7.20 -22.85 19.73
N GLU A 164 -6.56 -23.57 20.63
CA GLU A 164 -5.68 -22.97 21.64
C GLU A 164 -4.41 -22.38 21.00
N ARG A 165 -3.90 -23.02 19.93
CA ARG A 165 -2.66 -22.62 19.28
C ARG A 165 -2.77 -22.75 17.76
N ILE A 166 -1.93 -21.97 17.10
CA ILE A 166 -1.60 -22.10 15.68
C ILE A 166 -0.09 -22.34 15.61
N PRO A 167 0.39 -23.24 14.73
CA PRO A 167 1.81 -23.46 14.52
C PRO A 167 2.58 -22.16 14.30
N PRO A 168 3.81 -22.03 14.84
CA PRO A 168 4.58 -20.79 14.81
C PRO A 168 4.84 -20.28 13.39
N GLY A 169 5.06 -21.18 12.43
CA GLY A 169 5.27 -20.80 11.02
C GLY A 169 4.05 -20.10 10.40
N VAL A 170 2.84 -20.62 10.67
CA VAL A 170 1.58 -19.99 10.19
C VAL A 170 1.32 -18.68 10.93
N ARG A 171 1.65 -18.61 12.22
CA ARG A 171 1.55 -17.37 13.02
C ARG A 171 2.45 -16.27 12.48
N ALA A 172 3.68 -16.60 12.07
CA ALA A 172 4.61 -15.63 11.48
C ALA A 172 4.01 -15.02 10.20
N ILE A 173 3.42 -15.84 9.32
CA ILE A 173 2.76 -15.37 8.09
C ILE A 173 1.63 -14.37 8.42
N PHE A 174 0.79 -14.68 9.41
CA PHE A 174 -0.26 -13.74 9.83
C PHE A 174 0.31 -12.43 10.37
N HIS A 175 1.36 -12.49 11.17
CA HIS A 175 2.02 -11.29 11.70
C HIS A 175 2.62 -10.42 10.58
N ASP A 176 3.24 -11.05 9.58
CA ASP A 176 3.79 -10.36 8.42
C ASP A 176 2.69 -9.71 7.59
N LEU A 177 1.57 -10.42 7.35
CA LEU A 177 0.42 -9.87 6.64
C LEU A 177 -0.19 -8.67 7.38
N VAL A 178 -0.35 -8.76 8.70
CA VAL A 178 -0.86 -7.66 9.54
C VAL A 178 0.08 -6.46 9.49
N THR A 179 1.39 -6.71 9.53
CA THR A 179 2.42 -5.66 9.44
C THR A 179 2.37 -4.97 8.08
N ASN A 180 2.32 -5.74 7.00
CA ASN A 180 2.22 -5.22 5.63
C ASN A 180 0.93 -4.40 5.43
N GLN A 181 -0.20 -4.87 5.98
CA GLN A 181 -1.45 -4.13 5.95
C GLN A 181 -1.35 -2.81 6.71
N SER A 182 -0.76 -2.81 7.92
CA SER A 182 -0.55 -1.58 8.69
C SER A 182 0.34 -0.57 7.96
N ILE A 183 1.37 -1.04 7.24
CA ILE A 183 2.22 -0.18 6.41
C ILE A 183 1.41 0.42 5.25
N ALA A 184 0.61 -0.40 4.57
CA ALA A 184 -0.25 0.06 3.48
C ALA A 184 -1.27 1.11 3.96
N ASP A 185 -1.92 0.88 5.09
CA ASP A 185 -2.86 1.83 5.71
C ASP A 185 -2.17 3.15 6.05
N GLN A 186 -0.96 3.10 6.61
CA GLN A 186 -0.18 4.30 6.92
C GLN A 186 0.19 5.10 5.66
N ILE A 187 0.54 4.41 4.57
CA ILE A 187 0.82 5.06 3.28
C ILE A 187 -0.42 5.80 2.78
N VAL A 188 -1.59 5.16 2.82
CA VAL A 188 -2.85 5.78 2.40
C VAL A 188 -3.18 7.01 3.25
N ILE A 189 -3.02 6.92 4.57
CA ILE A 189 -3.23 8.07 5.48
C ILE A 189 -2.27 9.22 5.15
N ASN A 190 -1.00 8.92 4.89
CA ASN A 190 -0.01 9.94 4.57
C ASN A 190 -0.29 10.61 3.22
N GLU A 191 -0.65 9.86 2.18
CA GLU A 191 -0.97 10.41 0.86
C GLU A 191 -2.27 11.22 0.88
N THR A 192 -3.30 10.78 1.60
CA THR A 192 -4.54 11.56 1.77
C THR A 192 -4.30 12.88 2.50
N ALA A 193 -3.47 12.88 3.56
CA ALA A 193 -3.08 14.12 4.25
C ALA A 193 -2.27 15.06 3.34
N LYS A 194 -1.38 14.51 2.51
CA LYS A 194 -0.60 15.29 1.54
C LYS A 194 -1.47 15.91 0.47
N LEU A 195 -2.45 15.17 -0.06
CA LEU A 195 -3.44 15.69 -1.01
C LEU A 195 -4.23 16.84 -0.38
N GLN A 196 -4.70 16.69 0.86
CA GLN A 196 -5.40 17.77 1.57
C GLN A 196 -4.55 19.04 1.72
N ILE A 197 -3.25 18.89 2.02
CA ILE A 197 -2.31 20.01 2.09
C ILE A 197 -2.16 20.68 0.71
N GLN A 198 -2.04 19.89 -0.36
CA GLN A 198 -1.95 20.41 -1.73
C GLN A 198 -3.21 21.17 -2.13
N ASP A 199 -4.39 20.64 -1.83
CA ASP A 199 -5.68 21.29 -2.10
C ASP A 199 -5.77 22.64 -1.37
N ASN A 200 -5.34 22.68 -0.10
CA ASN A 200 -5.29 23.92 0.66
C ASN A 200 -4.32 24.95 0.05
N HIS A 201 -3.16 24.51 -0.45
CA HIS A 201 -2.23 25.38 -1.16
C HIS A 201 -2.80 25.90 -2.47
N ILE A 202 -3.45 25.04 -3.27
CA ILE A 202 -4.11 25.43 -4.51
C ILE A 202 -5.19 26.47 -4.23
N ALA A 203 -6.06 26.24 -3.23
CA ALA A 203 -7.11 27.18 -2.85
C ALA A 203 -6.53 28.53 -2.40
N ALA A 204 -5.47 28.53 -1.59
CA ALA A 204 -4.80 29.75 -1.14
C ALA A 204 -4.11 30.50 -2.30
N SER A 205 -3.46 29.77 -3.21
CA SER A 205 -2.85 30.33 -4.42
C SER A 205 -3.90 30.93 -5.35
N GLN A 206 -5.03 30.24 -5.55
CA GLN A 206 -6.14 30.76 -6.36
C GLN A 206 -6.69 32.06 -5.77
N LYS A 207 -6.96 32.09 -4.45
CA LYS A 207 -7.40 33.30 -3.77
C LYS A 207 -6.39 34.46 -3.91
N THR A 208 -5.09 34.15 -3.87
CA THR A 208 -4.04 35.15 -4.06
C THR A 208 -4.02 35.66 -5.50
N LEU A 209 -4.14 34.78 -6.48
CA LEU A 209 -4.23 35.12 -7.89
C LEU A 209 -5.46 36.01 -8.16
N ASP A 210 -6.63 35.61 -7.66
CA ASP A 210 -7.87 36.37 -7.81
C ASP A 210 -7.73 37.76 -7.19
N ARG A 211 -7.09 37.87 -6.01
CA ARG A 211 -6.80 39.16 -5.39
C ARG A 211 -5.87 40.02 -6.26
N ARG A 212 -4.82 39.45 -6.83
CA ARG A 212 -3.90 40.18 -7.73
C ARG A 212 -4.60 40.62 -9.01
N LEU A 213 -5.46 39.78 -9.58
CA LEU A 213 -6.25 40.13 -10.75
C LEU A 213 -7.23 41.27 -10.43
N ALA A 214 -7.85 41.27 -9.26
CA ALA A 214 -8.69 42.37 -8.79
C ALA A 214 -7.88 43.65 -8.53
N GLU A 215 -6.69 43.57 -7.93
CA GLU A 215 -5.78 44.72 -7.74
C GLU A 215 -5.37 45.34 -9.10
N LEU A 216 -5.10 44.50 -10.12
CA LEU A 216 -4.66 44.96 -11.44
C LEU A 216 -5.79 45.54 -12.29
N ASN A 217 -6.93 44.85 -12.35
CA ASN A 217 -8.04 45.18 -13.25
C ASN A 217 -9.16 45.99 -12.58
N GLY A 218 -9.09 46.17 -11.26
CA GLY A 218 -10.14 46.80 -10.47
C GLY A 218 -11.19 45.78 -10.00
N ASP A 219 -11.86 46.12 -8.91
CA ASP A 219 -12.99 45.38 -8.40
C ASP A 219 -14.29 46.19 -8.61
N PRO A 220 -15.17 45.79 -9.55
CA PRO A 220 -16.43 46.49 -9.81
C PRO A 220 -17.43 46.38 -8.63
N ALA A 221 -17.19 45.47 -7.69
CA ALA A 221 -17.98 45.35 -6.46
C ALA A 221 -17.39 46.19 -5.29
N ALA A 222 -16.29 46.92 -5.51
CA ALA A 222 -15.72 47.77 -4.49
C ALA A 222 -16.71 48.88 -4.05
N PRO A 223 -16.72 49.27 -2.76
CA PRO A 223 -17.52 50.39 -2.30
C PRO A 223 -17.19 51.66 -3.08
N GLN A 224 -18.18 52.49 -3.40
CA GLN A 224 -17.95 53.76 -4.12
C GLN A 224 -17.02 54.74 -3.36
N THR A 225 -16.80 54.52 -2.07
CA THR A 225 -15.87 55.29 -1.24
C THR A 225 -14.44 54.77 -1.29
N ALA A 226 -14.17 53.67 -2.01
CA ALA A 226 -12.84 53.11 -2.16
C ALA A 226 -11.99 53.99 -3.08
N ASP A 227 -10.67 53.97 -2.86
CA ASP A 227 -9.72 54.71 -3.67
C ASP A 227 -9.84 54.31 -5.15
N ARG A 228 -9.54 55.26 -6.04
CA ARG A 228 -9.69 55.08 -7.49
C ARG A 228 -8.95 53.84 -8.00
N GLU A 229 -7.76 53.56 -7.45
CA GLU A 229 -6.96 52.37 -7.74
C GLU A 229 -7.68 51.05 -7.47
N ILE A 230 -8.57 51.01 -6.47
CA ILE A 230 -9.31 49.80 -6.11
C ILE A 230 -10.50 49.61 -7.06
N VAL A 231 -11.14 50.70 -7.49
CA VAL A 231 -12.33 50.67 -8.35
C VAL A 231 -11.99 50.46 -9.82
N SER A 232 -11.02 51.22 -10.37
CA SER A 232 -10.62 51.09 -11.78
C SER A 232 -9.44 50.15 -12.00
N GLY A 233 -8.77 49.74 -10.94
CA GLY A 233 -7.55 48.94 -11.03
C GLY A 233 -6.30 49.80 -11.22
N LEU A 234 -5.17 49.26 -10.78
CA LEU A 234 -3.86 49.90 -10.89
C LEU A 234 -3.50 50.23 -12.35
N VAL A 235 -3.84 49.36 -13.31
CA VAL A 235 -3.48 49.55 -14.72
C VAL A 235 -4.12 50.81 -15.30
N ASP A 236 -5.43 50.99 -15.08
CA ASP A 236 -6.13 52.16 -15.58
C ASP A 236 -5.75 53.44 -14.82
N THR A 237 -5.50 53.35 -13.51
CA THR A 237 -5.03 54.52 -12.74
C THR A 237 -3.68 55.00 -13.24
N ILE A 238 -2.71 54.10 -13.43
CA ILE A 238 -1.39 54.46 -13.99
C ILE A 238 -1.56 55.10 -15.38
N ARG A 239 -2.45 54.55 -16.22
CA ARG A 239 -2.70 55.13 -17.56
C ARG A 239 -3.22 56.56 -17.49
N VAL A 240 -4.08 56.87 -16.52
CA VAL A 240 -4.60 58.22 -16.32
C VAL A 240 -3.53 59.15 -15.78
N GLU A 241 -2.79 58.74 -14.76
CA GLU A 241 -1.70 59.54 -14.18
C GLU A 241 -0.60 59.84 -15.20
N GLU A 242 -0.26 58.88 -16.06
CA GLU A 242 0.68 59.10 -17.16
C GLU A 242 0.15 60.11 -18.18
N ALA A 243 -1.14 60.06 -18.51
CA ALA A 243 -1.76 61.04 -19.40
C ALA A 243 -1.75 62.46 -18.80
N GLU A 244 -2.05 62.59 -17.51
CA GLU A 244 -1.98 63.86 -16.78
C GLU A 244 -0.55 64.40 -16.72
N ARG A 245 0.42 63.54 -16.39
CA ARG A 245 1.85 63.89 -16.40
C ARG A 245 2.30 64.37 -17.79
N ASN A 246 1.88 63.69 -18.85
CA ASN A 246 2.21 64.07 -20.22
C ASN A 246 1.61 65.43 -20.61
N ALA A 247 0.39 65.74 -20.16
CA ALA A 247 -0.22 67.05 -20.36
C ALA A 247 0.59 68.15 -19.64
N VAL A 248 0.95 67.94 -18.37
CA VAL A 248 1.76 68.90 -17.60
C VAL A 248 3.13 69.11 -18.24
N LEU A 249 3.80 68.04 -18.70
CA LEU A 249 5.10 68.15 -19.39
C LEU A 249 4.98 68.99 -20.68
N LYS A 250 3.91 68.80 -21.45
CA LYS A 250 3.64 69.59 -22.65
C LYS A 250 3.44 71.08 -22.32
N ASP A 251 2.74 71.39 -21.24
CA ASP A 251 2.52 72.77 -20.80
C ASP A 251 3.83 73.42 -20.32
N VAL A 252 4.66 72.70 -19.56
CA VAL A 252 5.99 73.17 -19.14
C VAL A 252 6.88 73.44 -20.34
N ASP A 253 6.87 72.57 -21.35
CA ASP A 253 7.65 72.77 -22.58
C ASP A 253 7.15 73.99 -23.38
N ALA A 254 5.84 74.21 -23.46
CA ALA A 254 5.26 75.40 -24.06
C ALA A 254 5.69 76.67 -23.30
N LEU A 255 5.66 76.64 -21.97
CA LEU A 255 6.09 77.75 -21.13
C LEU A 255 7.59 78.05 -21.31
N ARG A 256 8.44 77.02 -21.40
CA ARG A 256 9.88 77.16 -21.66
C ARG A 256 10.15 77.81 -23.02
N ARG A 257 9.42 77.41 -24.07
CA ARG A 257 9.54 78.04 -25.38
C ARG A 257 9.12 79.51 -25.34
N SER A 258 7.98 79.80 -24.72
CA SER A 258 7.51 81.18 -24.53
C SER A 258 8.52 82.05 -23.77
N LEU A 259 9.06 81.54 -22.66
CA LEU A 259 10.10 82.22 -21.89
C LEU A 259 11.35 82.49 -22.74
N SER A 260 11.81 81.47 -23.49
CA SER A 260 12.95 81.60 -24.40
C SER A 260 12.70 82.68 -25.47
N ASP A 261 11.50 82.71 -26.06
CA ASP A 261 11.12 83.71 -27.06
C ASP A 261 11.07 85.12 -26.45
N HIS A 262 10.54 85.25 -25.23
CA HIS A 262 10.53 86.52 -24.49
C HIS A 262 11.94 87.01 -24.16
N TYR A 263 12.85 86.12 -23.74
CA TYR A 263 14.26 86.48 -23.52
C TYR A 263 14.94 86.91 -24.82
N ALA A 264 14.80 86.16 -25.90
CA ALA A 264 15.36 86.52 -27.21
C ALA A 264 14.81 87.86 -27.73
N ARG A 265 13.52 88.14 -27.49
CA ARG A 265 12.92 89.44 -27.81
C ARG A 265 13.49 90.56 -26.95
N LEU A 266 13.67 90.34 -25.66
CA LEU A 266 14.25 91.32 -24.75
C LEU A 266 15.70 91.64 -25.12
N GLU A 267 16.51 90.63 -25.43
CA GLU A 267 17.88 90.82 -25.93
C GLU A 267 17.90 91.63 -27.23
N ARG A 268 16.99 91.34 -28.16
CA ARG A 268 16.86 92.12 -29.40
C ARG A 268 16.53 93.58 -29.13
N VAL A 269 15.53 93.86 -28.28
CA VAL A 269 15.14 95.24 -27.92
C VAL A 269 16.27 95.96 -27.19
N LEU A 270 17.02 95.29 -26.32
CA LEU A 270 18.20 95.87 -25.68
C LEU A 270 19.31 96.19 -26.70
N ALA A 271 19.55 95.31 -27.67
CA ALA A 271 20.49 95.57 -28.75
C ALA A 271 20.06 96.75 -29.63
N GLU A 272 18.78 96.82 -30.01
CA GLU A 272 18.19 97.94 -30.76
C GLU A 272 18.31 99.26 -29.98
N ASN A 273 18.00 99.27 -28.68
CA ASN A 273 18.15 100.45 -27.83
C ASN A 273 19.61 100.90 -27.70
N ARG A 274 20.56 99.96 -27.56
CA ARG A 274 22.00 100.29 -27.56
C ARG A 274 22.40 100.96 -28.87
N GLN A 275 21.99 100.40 -30.01
CA GLN A 275 22.24 100.99 -31.33
C GLN A 275 21.62 102.38 -31.48
N ALA A 276 20.39 102.58 -30.98
CA ALA A 276 19.72 103.88 -31.01
C ALA A 276 20.43 104.92 -30.13
N ILE A 277 20.90 104.54 -28.95
CA ILE A 277 21.70 105.42 -28.08
C ILE A 277 23.01 105.81 -28.76
N GLU A 278 23.73 104.85 -29.35
CA GLU A 278 24.97 105.10 -30.11
C GLU A 278 24.72 106.05 -31.30
N ALA A 279 23.61 105.88 -32.02
CA ALA A 279 23.21 106.77 -33.10
C ALA A 279 22.85 108.19 -32.62
N MET A 280 22.19 108.33 -31.46
CA MET A 280 21.87 109.63 -30.86
C MET A 280 23.12 110.35 -30.36
N SER A 281 24.07 109.65 -29.73
CA SER A 281 25.33 110.24 -29.31
C SER A 281 26.16 110.72 -30.50
N ALA A 282 26.18 109.96 -31.61
CA ALA A 282 26.83 110.38 -32.85
C ALA A 282 26.15 111.59 -33.52
N GLY A 283 24.82 111.68 -33.45
CA GLY A 283 24.06 112.85 -33.93
C GLY A 283 24.30 114.13 -33.12
N THR A 284 24.62 114.00 -31.83
CA THR A 284 24.85 115.16 -30.94
C THR A 284 26.25 115.76 -31.13
N GLU A 285 27.26 114.95 -31.46
CA GLU A 285 28.59 115.46 -31.84
C GLU A 285 28.56 116.23 -33.18
N THR A 286 27.67 115.86 -34.11
CA THR A 286 27.56 116.55 -35.40
C THR A 286 26.90 117.94 -35.26
N ALA A 287 25.98 118.12 -34.30
CA ALA A 287 25.34 119.41 -34.02
C ALA A 287 26.24 120.39 -33.23
N ALA A 288 27.15 119.89 -32.38
CA ALA A 288 28.10 120.73 -31.64
C ALA A 288 29.28 121.24 -32.50
N SER A 289 29.58 120.58 -33.63
CA SER A 289 30.67 120.98 -34.53
C SER A 289 30.29 122.05 -35.57
N THR A 290 29.03 122.48 -35.63
CA THR A 290 28.54 123.46 -36.63
C THR A 290 28.11 124.78 -35.99
N ARG A 291 28.99 125.39 -35.19
CA ARG A 291 28.86 126.81 -34.81
C ARG A 291 29.91 127.62 -35.60
N PRO A 292 29.52 128.38 -36.62
CA PRO A 292 30.45 129.17 -37.43
C PRO A 292 31.00 130.34 -36.59
N GLN A 293 32.33 130.47 -36.57
CA GLN A 293 32.98 131.75 -36.28
C GLN A 293 32.66 132.70 -37.43
N ALA A 294 32.05 133.83 -37.13
CA ALA A 294 31.93 134.95 -38.05
C ALA A 294 32.24 136.25 -37.30
N ASN A 295 33.27 136.94 -37.81
CA ASN A 295 33.57 138.35 -37.63
C ASN A 295 32.40 139.24 -38.08
#